data_AF-A0A2T6ZIX2-F1
#
_entry.id   AF-A0A2T6ZIX2-F1
#
_cell.length_a   1.000
_cell.length_b   1.000
_cell.length_c   1.000
_cell.angle_alpha   90.00
_cell.angle_beta   90.00
_cell.angle_gamma   90.00
#
_symmetry.space_group_name_H-M   'P 1'
#
loop_
_entity.id
_entity.type
_entity.pdbx_description
1 polymer ?
#
loop_
_entity_poly.entity_id
_entity_poly.type
_entity_poly.pdbx_seq_one_letter_code
_entity_poly.pdbx_strand_id
1 'polypeptide(L)'
;MLLTETIQELYTPSETDATSIFEESLPTVFSDPRVQHGEPGEYLLYKNEELGDFKLKLATPDPSNTSLFSHYIWNASEDITNASTNVPTAPENITNAEFNVAGKKVLEVGAGVGLPGIIAVYCEAEETVISDYPAKEILDNIQTNLEINLSRSQLAKVSVIGHEWGQTDDKLCTSRPGAFDKIIAADCFWMDSQHENLAKSVKALLARDGELLAFAGFHTGRAKVAGFFDAAERAGLVSVKITEKDIEGVEREWVRDRGQEDPVERKRWLAIGVFKHKDL
;
A
#
# COMPACT_ATOMS: atom_id res chain seq x y z
N MET A 1 -14.83 -1.81 -14.59
CA MET A 1 -15.40 -1.48 -13.28
C MET A 1 -14.80 -0.15 -12.84
N LEU A 2 -15.59 0.79 -12.32
CA LEU A 2 -15.04 2.06 -11.82
C LEU A 2 -14.26 1.79 -10.51
N LEU A 3 -13.18 2.54 -10.26
CA LEU A 3 -12.34 2.41 -9.05
C LEU A 3 -13.10 2.60 -7.72
N THR A 4 -14.32 3.15 -7.75
CA THR A 4 -15.19 3.30 -6.58
C THR A 4 -16.10 2.10 -6.31
N GLU A 5 -16.11 1.07 -7.18
CA GLU A 5 -16.98 -0.11 -7.03
C GLU A 5 -16.24 -1.31 -6.40
N THR A 6 -14.92 -1.23 -6.25
CA THR A 6 -14.04 -2.30 -5.74
C THR A 6 -14.13 -2.50 -4.24
N ILE A 7 -14.57 -1.51 -3.46
CA ILE A 7 -14.75 -1.66 -2.01
C ILE A 7 -16.23 -1.64 -1.65
N GLN A 8 -16.64 -2.62 -0.86
CA GLN A 8 -17.95 -2.68 -0.24
C GLN A 8 -17.79 -2.78 1.28
N GLU A 9 -18.21 -1.75 2.01
CA GLU A 9 -18.22 -1.75 3.46
C GLU A 9 -19.31 -2.70 3.99
N LEU A 10 -18.94 -3.55 4.95
CA LEU A 10 -19.82 -4.56 5.53
C LEU A 10 -20.34 -4.04 6.88
N TYR A 11 -21.14 -2.99 6.85
CA TYR A 11 -21.70 -2.39 8.06
C TYR A 11 -22.63 -3.35 8.80
N THR A 12 -22.47 -3.40 10.12
CA THR A 12 -23.58 -3.80 11.01
C THR A 12 -24.48 -2.56 11.17
N PRO A 13 -25.78 -2.58 10.80
CA PRO A 13 -26.58 -1.38 10.80
C PRO A 13 -26.85 -0.91 12.24
N SER A 14 -26.03 0.01 12.73
CA SER A 14 -26.39 0.93 13.81
C SER A 14 -26.44 2.33 13.22
N GLU A 15 -27.59 3.01 13.40
CA GLU A 15 -27.93 4.37 12.96
C GLU A 15 -26.86 5.09 12.12
N THR A 16 -27.02 5.09 10.79
CA THR A 16 -26.27 5.98 9.89
C THR A 16 -26.52 7.42 10.31
N ASP A 17 -25.54 8.02 10.99
CA ASP A 17 -25.57 9.44 11.37
C ASP A 17 -25.49 10.31 10.11
N ALA A 18 -26.03 11.52 10.19
CA ALA A 18 -26.05 12.49 9.09
C ALA A 18 -24.64 12.83 8.57
N THR A 19 -23.62 12.70 9.42
CA THR A 19 -22.21 12.89 9.07
C THR A 19 -21.75 11.85 8.04
N SER A 20 -22.04 10.56 8.27
CA SER A 20 -21.68 9.48 7.34
C SER A 20 -22.37 9.63 5.99
N ILE A 21 -23.67 9.98 5.99
CA ILE A 21 -24.42 10.24 4.75
C ILE A 21 -23.82 11.44 3.99
N PHE A 22 -23.41 12.49 4.70
CA PHE A 22 -22.77 13.64 4.09
C PHE A 22 -21.41 13.27 3.46
N GLU A 23 -20.56 12.55 4.17
CA GLU A 23 -19.24 12.11 3.69
C GLU A 23 -19.35 11.17 2.48
N GLU A 24 -20.28 10.21 2.50
CA GLU A 24 -20.58 9.33 1.37
C GLU A 24 -21.11 10.10 0.14
N SER A 25 -21.76 11.25 0.36
CA SER A 25 -22.28 12.08 -0.72
C SER A 25 -21.23 12.98 -1.39
N LEU A 26 -20.08 13.21 -0.75
CA LEU A 26 -19.04 14.13 -1.24
C LEU A 26 -18.52 13.77 -2.64
N PRO A 27 -18.24 12.49 -2.98
CA PRO A 27 -17.84 12.12 -4.34
C PRO A 27 -18.91 12.41 -5.39
N THR A 28 -20.19 12.23 -5.02
CA THR A 28 -21.31 12.47 -5.94
C THR A 28 -21.59 13.96 -6.14
N VAL A 29 -21.51 14.75 -5.06
CA VAL A 29 -21.91 16.17 -5.06
C VAL A 29 -20.76 17.08 -5.52
N PHE A 30 -19.54 16.80 -5.08
CA PHE A 30 -18.38 17.67 -5.30
C PHE A 30 -17.32 17.07 -6.22
N SER A 31 -17.55 15.87 -6.77
CA SER A 31 -16.52 15.11 -7.49
C SER A 31 -15.26 14.90 -6.66
N ASP A 32 -15.36 14.95 -5.32
CA ASP A 32 -14.22 14.76 -4.41
C ASP A 32 -14.00 13.26 -4.18
N PRO A 33 -12.96 12.64 -4.75
CA PRO A 33 -12.75 11.21 -4.62
C PRO A 33 -12.44 10.85 -3.17
N ARG A 34 -13.10 9.80 -2.68
CA ARG A 34 -12.76 9.16 -1.41
C ARG A 34 -11.38 8.53 -1.53
N VAL A 35 -10.52 8.73 -0.52
CA VAL A 35 -9.11 8.29 -0.52
C VAL A 35 -8.81 7.19 0.50
N GLN A 36 -9.73 7.00 1.45
CA GLN A 36 -9.64 6.02 2.53
C GLN A 36 -11.01 5.38 2.75
N HIS A 37 -11.05 4.11 3.13
CA HIS A 37 -12.28 3.34 3.28
C HIS A 37 -12.38 2.59 4.61
N GLY A 38 -13.63 2.47 5.06
CA GLY A 38 -14.09 1.79 6.27
C GLY A 38 -13.83 2.51 7.58
N GLU A 39 -14.34 1.91 8.66
CA GLU A 39 -14.29 2.42 10.03
C GLU A 39 -13.50 1.47 10.95
N PRO A 40 -12.80 1.98 11.98
CA PRO A 40 -12.03 1.15 12.90
C PRO A 40 -12.84 0.00 13.51
N GLY A 41 -12.34 -1.23 13.40
CA GLY A 41 -12.99 -2.43 13.93
C GLY A 41 -14.02 -3.08 13.01
N GLU A 42 -14.47 -2.40 11.96
CA GLU A 42 -15.44 -2.92 11.00
C GLU A 42 -14.76 -3.81 9.94
N TYR A 43 -15.59 -4.44 9.11
CA TYR A 43 -15.14 -5.21 7.96
C TYR A 43 -15.49 -4.49 6.66
N LEU A 44 -14.65 -4.72 5.66
CA LEU A 44 -14.94 -4.39 4.27
C LEU A 44 -14.67 -5.60 3.38
N LEU A 45 -15.26 -5.57 2.20
CA LEU A 45 -15.01 -6.50 1.12
C LEU A 45 -14.31 -5.75 0.00
N TYR A 46 -13.08 -6.15 -0.31
CA TYR A 46 -12.36 -5.72 -1.49
C TYR A 46 -12.61 -6.73 -2.62
N LYS A 47 -13.28 -6.30 -3.67
CA LYS A 47 -13.70 -7.15 -4.79
C LYS A 47 -12.63 -7.17 -5.87
N ASN A 48 -12.29 -8.37 -6.34
CA ASN A 48 -11.39 -8.53 -7.48
C ASN A 48 -11.93 -9.62 -8.42
N GLU A 49 -11.99 -9.30 -9.71
CA GLU A 49 -12.58 -10.19 -10.72
C GLU A 49 -11.75 -11.46 -10.98
N GLU A 50 -10.43 -11.43 -10.76
CA GLU A 50 -9.53 -12.57 -11.04
C GLU A 50 -9.21 -13.39 -9.80
N LEU A 51 -8.84 -12.71 -8.71
CA LEU A 51 -8.36 -13.34 -7.48
C LEU A 51 -9.51 -13.68 -6.52
N GLY A 52 -10.71 -13.17 -6.80
CA GLY A 52 -11.87 -13.27 -5.92
C GLY A 52 -11.90 -12.15 -4.88
N ASP A 53 -12.96 -12.17 -4.07
CA ASP A 53 -13.19 -11.12 -3.07
C ASP A 53 -12.39 -11.38 -1.79
N PHE A 54 -11.85 -10.30 -1.22
CA PHE A 54 -11.06 -10.31 0.00
C PHE A 54 -11.84 -9.62 1.12
N LYS A 55 -12.11 -10.34 2.21
CA LYS A 55 -12.76 -9.76 3.38
C LYS A 55 -11.69 -9.27 4.34
N LEU A 56 -11.65 -7.96 4.58
CA LEU A 56 -10.62 -7.31 5.40
C LEU A 56 -11.26 -6.70 6.64
N LYS A 57 -10.69 -7.01 7.79
CA LYS A 57 -10.99 -6.37 9.07
C LYS A 57 -10.09 -5.15 9.23
N LEU A 58 -10.68 -4.06 9.69
CA LEU A 58 -9.96 -2.85 10.06
C LEU A 58 -9.55 -2.89 11.53
N ALA A 59 -8.31 -2.48 11.81
CA ALA A 59 -7.81 -2.45 13.18
C ALA A 59 -8.62 -1.47 14.03
N THR A 60 -8.78 -1.79 15.31
CA THR A 60 -9.21 -0.79 16.32
C THR A 60 -7.93 -0.31 17.00
N PRO A 61 -7.34 0.81 16.56
CA PRO A 61 -6.04 1.23 17.06
C PRO A 61 -6.14 1.66 18.53
N ASP A 62 -5.07 1.43 19.30
CA ASP A 62 -4.92 2.10 20.59
C ASP A 62 -4.94 3.63 20.35
N PRO A 63 -5.56 4.44 21.23
CA PRO A 63 -5.59 5.90 21.07
C PRO A 63 -4.21 6.52 20.82
N SER A 64 -3.14 5.97 21.39
CA SER A 64 -1.76 6.41 21.17
C SER A 64 -1.23 6.16 19.76
N ASN A 65 -1.82 5.24 19.01
CA ASN A 65 -1.41 4.80 17.68
C ASN A 65 -2.35 5.29 16.57
N THR A 66 -3.46 5.97 16.90
CA THR A 66 -4.43 6.51 15.92
C THR A 66 -3.79 7.41 14.86
N SER A 67 -2.72 8.14 15.22
CA SER A 67 -1.98 9.01 14.31
C SER A 67 -1.17 8.28 13.23
N LEU A 68 -1.09 6.94 13.29
CA LEU A 68 -0.42 6.11 12.28
C LEU A 68 -1.36 5.73 11.12
N PHE A 69 -2.67 5.89 11.32
CA PHE A 69 -3.71 5.61 10.33
C PHE A 69 -3.69 4.21 9.69
N SER A 70 -3.20 3.20 10.41
CA SER A 70 -3.11 1.80 9.98
C SER A 70 -4.47 1.08 9.90
N HIS A 71 -5.54 1.75 10.33
CA HIS A 71 -6.89 1.19 10.45
C HIS A 71 -7.82 1.50 9.26
N TYR A 72 -7.28 2.05 8.17
CA TYR A 72 -8.02 2.28 6.92
C TYR A 72 -7.44 1.47 5.77
N ILE A 73 -8.24 1.27 4.72
CA ILE A 73 -7.72 0.94 3.38
C ILE A 73 -7.56 2.23 2.60
N TRP A 74 -6.38 2.40 2.04
CA TRP A 74 -6.03 3.53 1.19
C TRP A 74 -6.05 3.13 -0.28
N ASN A 75 -6.45 4.04 -1.17
CA ASN A 75 -6.59 3.74 -2.59
C ASN A 75 -5.30 3.18 -3.24
N ALA A 76 -4.11 3.58 -2.78
CA ALA A 76 -2.86 3.03 -3.36
C ALA A 76 -2.71 1.52 -3.13
N SER A 77 -3.31 0.98 -2.06
CA SER A 77 -3.31 -0.47 -1.79
C SER A 77 -4.21 -1.24 -2.75
N GLU A 78 -5.23 -0.59 -3.33
CA GLU A 78 -6.13 -1.21 -4.30
C GLU A 78 -5.48 -1.36 -5.69
N ASP A 79 -4.70 -0.36 -6.10
CA ASP A 79 -4.04 -0.35 -7.40
C ASP A 79 -2.97 -1.43 -7.54
N ILE A 80 -2.41 -1.88 -6.41
CA ILE A 80 -1.52 -3.03 -6.36
C ILE A 80 -2.22 -4.30 -6.84
N THR A 81 -3.51 -4.50 -6.56
CA THR A 81 -4.20 -5.71 -7.04
C THR A 81 -4.33 -5.71 -8.55
N ASN A 82 -4.70 -4.57 -9.15
CA ASN A 82 -4.84 -4.45 -10.60
C ASN A 82 -3.48 -4.63 -11.29
N ALA A 83 -2.39 -4.19 -10.67
CA ALA A 83 -1.02 -4.46 -11.10
C ALA A 83 -0.64 -5.95 -11.12
N SER A 84 -1.36 -6.79 -10.37
CA SER A 84 -1.01 -8.20 -10.09
C SER A 84 -1.78 -9.22 -10.92
N THR A 85 -2.78 -8.78 -11.69
CA THR A 85 -3.78 -9.59 -12.39
C THR A 85 -3.68 -9.42 -13.91
N ASN A 86 -3.96 -10.48 -14.70
CA ASN A 86 -4.06 -10.40 -16.17
C ASN A 86 -5.42 -9.87 -16.65
N VAL A 87 -6.35 -9.52 -15.76
CA VAL A 87 -7.60 -8.85 -16.14
C VAL A 87 -7.32 -7.43 -16.66
N PRO A 88 -7.70 -7.12 -17.91
CA PRO A 88 -7.71 -5.75 -18.40
C PRO A 88 -8.89 -5.01 -17.77
N THR A 89 -8.68 -4.41 -16.60
CA THR A 89 -9.48 -3.26 -16.18
C THR A 89 -8.94 -2.03 -16.89
N ALA A 90 -9.83 -1.08 -17.22
CA ALA A 90 -9.40 0.20 -17.73
C ALA A 90 -8.55 0.89 -16.67
N PRO A 91 -7.30 1.26 -16.97
CA PRO A 91 -6.34 0.68 -17.90
C PRO A 91 -5.09 0.19 -17.15
N GLU A 92 -4.72 -1.08 -17.22
CA GLU A 92 -3.36 -1.65 -16.99
C GLU A 92 -2.46 -0.88 -15.99
N ASN A 93 -2.80 -0.92 -14.69
CA ASN A 93 -2.29 0.00 -13.66
C ASN A 93 -0.78 -0.06 -13.42
N ILE A 94 -0.18 -1.21 -13.72
CA ILE A 94 1.23 -1.54 -13.82
C ILE A 94 1.26 -2.72 -14.77
N THR A 95 2.27 -2.86 -15.63
CA THR A 95 2.33 -4.08 -16.44
C THR A 95 2.54 -5.28 -15.50
N ASN A 96 1.89 -6.43 -15.72
CA ASN A 96 2.16 -7.66 -14.96
C ASN A 96 3.66 -8.02 -14.83
N ALA A 97 4.50 -7.45 -15.70
CA ALA A 97 5.95 -7.54 -15.62
C ALA A 97 6.57 -6.79 -14.41
N GLU A 98 6.07 -5.61 -14.04
CA GLU A 98 6.65 -4.74 -13.02
C GLU A 98 6.28 -5.22 -11.59
N PHE A 99 5.02 -5.64 -11.37
CA PHE A 99 4.59 -6.32 -10.15
C PHE A 99 4.78 -7.85 -10.21
N ASN A 100 5.72 -8.36 -11.01
CA ASN A 100 5.97 -9.80 -11.03
C ASN A 100 6.62 -10.27 -9.71
N VAL A 101 5.80 -10.82 -8.82
CA VAL A 101 6.19 -11.38 -7.51
C VAL A 101 6.27 -12.91 -7.51
N ALA A 102 5.93 -13.57 -8.61
CA ALA A 102 5.91 -15.03 -8.68
C ALA A 102 7.33 -15.61 -8.42
N GLY A 103 7.42 -16.51 -7.45
CA GLY A 103 8.69 -17.10 -7.02
C GLY A 103 9.67 -16.11 -6.40
N LYS A 104 9.20 -14.98 -5.88
CA LYS A 104 10.01 -13.95 -5.22
C LYS A 104 9.81 -13.94 -3.70
N LYS A 105 10.83 -13.43 -2.99
CA LYS A 105 10.72 -13.04 -1.58
C LYS A 105 10.23 -11.61 -1.50
N VAL A 106 9.05 -11.42 -0.93
CA VAL A 106 8.34 -10.15 -0.89
C VAL A 106 8.29 -9.62 0.54
N LEU A 107 8.53 -8.32 0.71
CA LEU A 107 8.27 -7.60 1.95
C LEU A 107 7.26 -6.48 1.68
N GLU A 108 6.19 -6.42 2.46
CA GLU A 108 5.33 -5.25 2.56
C GLU A 108 5.74 -4.41 3.78
N VAL A 109 5.91 -3.10 3.60
CA VAL A 109 6.19 -2.15 4.69
C VAL A 109 5.02 -1.19 4.86
N GLY A 110 4.62 -0.91 6.11
CA GLY A 110 3.47 -0.05 6.39
C GLY A 110 2.16 -0.65 5.87
N ALA A 111 1.93 -1.91 6.20
CA ALA A 111 0.90 -2.74 5.59
C ALA A 111 -0.55 -2.31 5.87
N GLY A 112 -0.82 -1.65 6.99
CA GLY A 112 -2.16 -1.35 7.49
C GLY A 112 -2.99 -2.61 7.65
N VAL A 113 -3.86 -2.89 6.67
CA VAL A 113 -4.68 -4.10 6.61
C VAL A 113 -3.98 -5.32 6.01
N GLY A 114 -2.84 -5.14 5.33
CA GLY A 114 -2.04 -6.20 4.70
C GLY A 114 -2.53 -6.69 3.33
N LEU A 115 -3.31 -5.88 2.61
CA LEU A 115 -3.87 -6.27 1.31
C LEU A 115 -2.78 -6.54 0.26
N PRO A 116 -1.78 -5.66 0.02
CA PRO A 116 -0.67 -5.96 -0.88
C PRO A 116 0.05 -7.28 -0.60
N GLY A 117 0.33 -7.60 0.67
CA GLY A 117 0.95 -8.84 1.06
C GLY A 117 0.06 -10.07 0.83
N ILE A 118 -1.25 -9.96 1.10
CA ILE A 118 -2.22 -11.01 0.76
C ILE A 118 -2.19 -11.29 -0.75
N ILE A 119 -2.23 -10.24 -1.57
CA ILE A 119 -2.20 -10.35 -3.04
C ILE A 119 -0.90 -11.00 -3.50
N ALA A 120 0.25 -10.61 -2.94
CA ALA A 120 1.53 -11.21 -3.29
C ALA A 120 1.53 -12.74 -3.10
N VAL A 121 0.86 -13.25 -2.06
CA VAL A 121 0.71 -14.69 -1.83
C VAL A 121 -0.18 -15.35 -2.87
N TYR A 122 -1.27 -14.70 -3.30
CA TYR A 122 -2.12 -15.19 -4.40
C TYR A 122 -1.37 -15.21 -5.73
N CYS A 123 -0.48 -14.23 -5.96
CA CYS A 123 0.38 -14.12 -7.13
C CYS A 123 1.66 -14.94 -7.04
N GLU A 124 1.60 -16.06 -6.31
CA GLU A 124 2.64 -17.10 -6.24
C GLU A 124 4.01 -16.63 -5.73
N ALA A 125 4.07 -15.62 -4.84
CA ALA A 125 5.29 -15.33 -4.10
C ALA A 125 5.86 -16.59 -3.42
N GLU A 126 7.19 -16.72 -3.42
CA GLU A 126 7.87 -17.82 -2.73
C GLU A 126 7.67 -17.67 -1.21
N GLU A 127 7.86 -16.45 -0.73
CA GLU A 127 7.75 -16.06 0.66
C GLU A 127 7.26 -14.61 0.73
N THR A 128 6.37 -14.30 1.67
CA THR A 128 5.88 -12.95 1.94
C THR A 128 6.05 -12.60 3.42
N VAL A 129 6.64 -11.45 3.70
CA VAL A 129 6.70 -10.87 5.03
C VAL A 129 5.89 -9.58 5.01
N ILE A 130 4.93 -9.45 5.93
CA ILE A 130 4.12 -8.25 6.07
C ILE A 130 4.56 -7.54 7.34
N SER A 131 4.96 -6.27 7.20
CA SER A 131 5.48 -5.48 8.31
C SER A 131 4.75 -4.17 8.51
N ASP A 132 4.57 -3.83 9.78
CA ASP A 132 3.99 -2.56 10.23
C ASP A 132 4.59 -2.17 11.59
N TYR A 133 4.23 -1.01 12.11
CA TYR A 133 4.64 -0.52 13.43
C TYR A 133 4.41 -1.60 14.51
N PRO A 134 5.33 -1.78 15.47
CA PRO A 134 5.30 -2.88 16.44
C PRO A 134 4.24 -2.70 17.54
N ALA A 135 3.00 -2.45 17.15
CA ALA A 135 1.82 -2.41 18.01
C ALA A 135 0.98 -3.67 17.83
N LYS A 136 0.63 -4.30 18.96
CA LYS A 136 -0.01 -5.62 18.97
C LYS A 136 -1.33 -5.63 18.20
N GLU A 137 -2.14 -4.59 18.35
CA GLU A 137 -3.43 -4.45 17.70
C GLU A 137 -3.34 -4.32 16.18
N ILE A 138 -2.25 -3.75 15.66
CA ILE A 138 -1.99 -3.65 14.21
C ILE A 138 -1.58 -5.03 13.69
N LEU A 139 -0.57 -5.64 14.32
CA LEU A 139 -0.03 -6.94 13.88
C LEU A 139 -1.06 -8.07 13.99
N ASP A 140 -1.85 -8.11 15.07
CA ASP A 140 -2.94 -9.08 15.24
C ASP A 140 -4.03 -8.89 14.18
N ASN A 141 -4.31 -7.65 13.77
CA ASN A 141 -5.29 -7.37 12.74
C ASN A 141 -4.82 -7.87 11.36
N ILE A 142 -3.55 -7.62 11.01
CA ILE A 142 -2.94 -8.18 9.79
C ILE A 142 -3.01 -9.70 9.83
N GLN A 143 -2.63 -10.33 10.95
CA GLN A 143 -2.70 -11.78 11.12
C GLN A 143 -4.13 -12.31 10.94
N THR A 144 -5.13 -11.62 11.49
CA THR A 144 -6.55 -11.95 11.31
C THR A 144 -6.94 -11.89 9.83
N ASN A 145 -6.49 -10.87 9.09
CA ASN A 145 -6.78 -10.74 7.66
C ASN A 145 -6.12 -11.85 6.83
N LEU A 146 -4.92 -12.29 7.20
CA LEU A 146 -4.30 -13.47 6.58
C LEU A 146 -5.15 -14.73 6.78
N GLU A 147 -5.61 -14.97 8.00
CA GLU A 147 -6.41 -16.15 8.35
C GLU A 147 -7.80 -16.17 7.67
N ILE A 148 -8.38 -14.99 7.43
CA ILE A 148 -9.64 -14.85 6.70
C ILE A 148 -9.46 -15.18 5.22
N ASN A 149 -8.36 -14.71 4.61
CA ASN A 149 -8.23 -14.67 3.14
C ASN A 149 -7.34 -15.75 2.56
N LEU A 150 -6.54 -16.47 3.36
CA LEU A 150 -5.57 -17.43 2.87
C LEU A 150 -5.86 -18.86 3.32
N SER A 151 -5.67 -19.81 2.41
CA SER A 151 -5.68 -21.24 2.73
C SER A 151 -4.50 -21.62 3.64
N ARG A 152 -4.57 -22.78 4.30
CA ARG A 152 -3.48 -23.28 5.16
C ARG A 152 -2.14 -23.40 4.44
N SER A 153 -2.13 -23.78 3.15
CA SER A 153 -0.91 -23.86 2.35
C SER A 153 -0.34 -22.50 1.99
N GLN A 154 -1.21 -21.50 1.79
CA GLN A 154 -0.80 -20.11 1.56
C GLN A 154 -0.27 -19.46 2.85
N LEU A 155 -0.93 -19.71 3.99
CA LEU A 155 -0.48 -19.26 5.32
C LEU A 155 0.94 -19.74 5.66
N ALA A 156 1.37 -20.89 5.13
CA ALA A 156 2.73 -21.38 5.34
C ALA A 156 3.82 -20.55 4.62
N LYS A 157 3.43 -19.68 3.68
CA LYS A 157 4.35 -18.83 2.90
C LYS A 157 4.40 -17.38 3.38
N VAL A 158 3.57 -17.01 4.35
CA VAL A 158 3.45 -15.62 4.82
C VAL A 158 3.67 -15.50 6.31
N SER A 159 4.25 -14.39 6.74
CA SER A 159 4.40 -14.07 8.16
C SER A 159 4.22 -12.58 8.42
N VAL A 160 3.79 -12.25 9.65
CA VAL A 160 3.63 -10.87 10.13
C VAL A 160 4.75 -10.54 11.10
N ILE A 161 5.30 -9.34 11.01
CA ILE A 161 6.38 -8.87 11.90
C ILE A 161 6.26 -7.38 12.21
N GLY A 162 6.50 -7.01 13.47
CA GLY A 162 6.63 -5.61 13.86
C GLY A 162 7.97 -5.04 13.40
N HIS A 163 7.93 -3.90 12.71
CA HIS A 163 9.09 -3.15 12.25
C HIS A 163 8.78 -1.64 12.30
N GLU A 164 9.51 -0.92 13.15
CA GLU A 164 9.49 0.54 13.12
C GLU A 164 10.50 1.03 12.07
N TRP A 165 10.06 1.91 11.18
CA TRP A 165 10.92 2.41 10.11
C TRP A 165 12.20 3.05 10.66
N GLY A 166 13.33 2.79 9.99
CA GLY A 166 14.65 3.27 10.38
C GLY A 166 15.37 2.39 11.41
N GLN A 167 14.67 1.47 12.08
CA GLN A 167 15.31 0.47 12.94
C GLN A 167 16.11 -0.51 12.09
N THR A 168 17.31 -0.88 12.55
CA THR A 168 18.23 -1.77 11.81
C THR A 168 18.76 -2.92 12.66
N ASP A 169 18.41 -2.96 13.93
CA ASP A 169 18.80 -3.95 14.93
C ASP A 169 17.60 -4.78 15.43
N ASP A 170 16.42 -4.57 14.87
CA ASP A 170 15.25 -5.38 15.17
C ASP A 170 15.32 -6.77 14.53
N LYS A 171 14.33 -7.61 14.85
CA LYS A 171 14.29 -8.99 14.38
C LYS A 171 14.23 -9.09 12.85
N LEU A 172 13.55 -8.17 12.16
CA LEU A 172 13.43 -8.19 10.71
C LEU A 172 14.79 -7.91 10.06
N CYS A 173 15.42 -6.79 10.43
CA CYS A 173 16.69 -6.36 9.86
C CYS A 173 17.87 -7.27 10.22
N THR A 174 17.88 -7.84 11.44
CA THR A 174 18.97 -8.75 11.86
C THR A 174 18.88 -10.13 11.22
N SER A 175 17.67 -10.63 10.94
CA SER A 175 17.47 -11.97 10.38
C SER A 175 17.36 -12.02 8.86
N ARG A 176 16.97 -10.90 8.22
CA ARG A 176 16.70 -10.82 6.78
C ARG A 176 17.42 -9.66 6.07
N PRO A 177 18.69 -9.34 6.35
CA PRO A 177 19.39 -8.26 5.64
C PRO A 177 19.51 -8.59 4.15
N GLY A 178 19.11 -7.64 3.29
CA GLY A 178 19.15 -7.81 1.83
C GLY A 178 18.45 -9.06 1.29
N ALA A 179 17.37 -9.50 1.94
CA ALA A 179 16.73 -10.78 1.66
C ALA A 179 15.58 -10.71 0.65
N PHE A 180 15.04 -9.52 0.37
CA PHE A 180 13.79 -9.36 -0.36
C PHE A 180 14.02 -8.90 -1.80
N ASP A 181 13.53 -9.69 -2.75
CA ASP A 181 13.59 -9.36 -4.18
C ASP A 181 12.63 -8.23 -4.53
N LYS A 182 11.51 -8.14 -3.80
CA LYS A 182 10.48 -7.11 -3.96
C LYS A 182 10.15 -6.53 -2.59
N ILE A 183 10.20 -5.20 -2.48
CA ILE A 183 9.63 -4.48 -1.35
C ILE A 183 8.46 -3.66 -1.86
N ILE A 184 7.30 -3.74 -1.23
CA ILE A 184 6.10 -3.00 -1.58
C ILE A 184 5.83 -1.97 -0.49
N ALA A 185 5.67 -0.72 -0.88
CA ALA A 185 5.27 0.39 0.00
C ALA A 185 4.07 1.10 -0.62
N ALA A 186 2.90 0.95 -0.01
CA ALA A 186 1.64 1.54 -0.46
C ALA A 186 1.24 2.68 0.49
N ASP A 187 1.09 3.89 -0.03
CA ASP A 187 0.68 5.08 0.72
C ASP A 187 1.48 5.38 2.01
N CYS A 188 2.77 5.05 2.03
CA CYS A 188 3.65 5.24 3.18
C CYS A 188 4.33 6.62 3.27
N PHE A 189 4.11 7.52 2.29
CA PHE A 189 5.01 8.68 2.07
C PHE A 189 4.47 10.02 2.59
N TRP A 190 3.42 10.00 3.42
CA TRP A 190 2.78 11.22 3.91
C TRP A 190 3.53 11.89 5.08
N MET A 191 4.37 11.14 5.81
CA MET A 191 5.14 11.62 6.97
C MET A 191 6.56 12.07 6.59
N ASP A 192 6.78 13.37 6.39
CA ASP A 192 8.11 13.93 6.06
C ASP A 192 9.21 13.49 7.03
N SER A 193 8.90 13.47 8.33
CA SER A 193 9.87 13.09 9.36
C SER A 193 10.30 11.63 9.28
N GLN A 194 9.59 10.79 8.54
CA GLN A 194 9.84 9.36 8.41
C GLN A 194 10.43 8.96 7.05
N HIS A 195 10.54 9.87 6.09
CA HIS A 195 11.05 9.54 4.75
C HIS A 195 12.45 8.90 4.78
N GLU A 196 13.36 9.48 5.56
CA GLU A 196 14.72 8.95 5.73
C GLU A 196 14.73 7.59 6.44
N ASN A 197 13.87 7.42 7.44
CA ASN A 197 13.75 6.18 8.19
C ASN A 197 13.23 5.04 7.32
N LEU A 198 12.16 5.28 6.55
CA LEU A 198 11.61 4.31 5.62
C LEU A 198 12.63 3.95 4.53
N ALA A 199 13.29 4.94 3.93
CA ALA A 199 14.33 4.71 2.92
C ALA A 199 15.48 3.87 3.48
N LYS A 200 15.90 4.11 4.72
CA LYS A 200 16.92 3.32 5.42
C LYS A 200 16.50 1.87 5.61
N SER A 201 15.26 1.61 6.05
CA SER A 201 14.72 0.26 6.20
C SER A 201 14.69 -0.49 4.86
N VAL A 202 14.14 0.15 3.82
CA VAL A 202 14.12 -0.42 2.48
C VAL A 202 15.53 -0.76 2.03
N LYS A 203 16.47 0.17 2.14
CA LYS A 203 17.87 -0.02 1.73
C LYS A 203 18.53 -1.21 2.44
N ALA A 204 18.24 -1.42 3.73
CA ALA A 204 18.82 -2.51 4.52
C ALA A 204 18.22 -3.89 4.17
N LEU A 205 16.96 -3.94 3.76
CA LEU A 205 16.20 -5.17 3.53
C LEU A 205 16.15 -5.59 2.06
N LEU A 206 16.34 -4.64 1.13
CA LEU A 206 16.27 -4.89 -0.30
C LEU A 206 17.46 -5.72 -0.79
N ALA A 207 17.19 -6.83 -1.45
CA ALA A 207 18.22 -7.65 -2.09
C ALA A 207 19.03 -6.84 -3.10
N ARG A 208 20.25 -7.30 -3.40
CA ARG A 208 21.18 -6.62 -4.31
C ARG A 208 20.53 -6.24 -5.64
N ASP A 209 19.82 -7.18 -6.25
CA ASP A 209 19.12 -6.99 -7.54
C ASP A 209 17.60 -6.77 -7.35
N GLY A 210 17.17 -6.46 -6.12
CA GLY A 210 15.78 -6.28 -5.76
C GLY A 210 15.21 -4.93 -6.21
N GLU A 211 13.89 -4.85 -6.19
CA GLU A 211 13.12 -3.65 -6.53
C GLU A 211 12.20 -3.21 -5.39
N LEU A 212 12.22 -1.91 -5.07
CA LEU A 212 11.14 -1.27 -4.32
C LEU A 212 10.06 -0.84 -5.30
N LEU A 213 8.83 -1.26 -5.03
CA LEU A 213 7.61 -0.82 -5.69
C LEU A 213 6.88 0.16 -4.75
N ALA A 214 6.92 1.43 -5.13
CA ALA A 214 6.40 2.55 -4.36
C ALA A 214 5.11 3.08 -4.99
N PHE A 215 4.00 3.00 -4.26
CA PHE A 215 2.68 3.46 -4.68
C PHE A 215 2.21 4.57 -3.75
N ALA A 216 1.82 5.72 -4.29
CA ALA A 216 1.41 6.84 -3.46
C ALA A 216 0.38 7.75 -4.10
N GLY A 217 -0.74 7.95 -3.41
CA GLY A 217 -1.77 8.91 -3.79
C GLY A 217 -1.30 10.33 -3.44
N PHE A 218 -1.75 11.31 -4.22
CA PHE A 218 -1.44 12.72 -3.93
C PHE A 218 -2.39 13.36 -2.91
N HIS A 219 -3.10 12.56 -2.09
CA HIS A 219 -4.05 13.05 -1.11
C HIS A 219 -3.39 13.92 -0.02
N THR A 220 -2.13 13.62 0.34
CA THR A 220 -1.29 14.47 1.20
C THR A 220 -0.41 15.48 0.45
N GLY A 221 -0.49 15.47 -0.89
CA GLY A 221 0.19 16.40 -1.79
C GLY A 221 1.52 15.89 -2.35
N ARG A 222 1.82 16.29 -3.59
CA ARG A 222 3.03 15.90 -4.34
C ARG A 222 4.34 16.13 -3.62
N ALA A 223 4.46 17.24 -2.87
CA ALA A 223 5.68 17.56 -2.14
C ALA A 223 6.08 16.45 -1.14
N LYS A 224 5.10 15.77 -0.53
CA LYS A 224 5.31 14.64 0.39
C LYS A 224 5.88 13.43 -0.35
N VAL A 225 5.24 13.05 -1.46
CA VAL A 225 5.68 11.94 -2.32
C VAL A 225 7.09 12.20 -2.88
N ALA A 226 7.33 13.40 -3.42
CA ALA A 226 8.66 13.82 -3.87
C ALA A 226 9.70 13.80 -2.75
N GLY A 227 9.32 14.19 -1.52
CA GLY A 227 10.20 14.14 -0.36
C GLY A 227 10.73 12.73 -0.07
N PHE A 228 9.86 11.73 -0.14
CA PHE A 228 10.27 10.34 0.00
C PHE A 228 11.17 9.88 -1.15
N PHE A 229 10.85 10.23 -2.40
CA PHE A 229 11.69 9.87 -3.55
C PHE A 229 13.10 10.48 -3.43
N ASP A 230 13.20 11.74 -3.00
CA ASP A 230 14.49 12.36 -2.73
C ASP A 230 15.23 11.66 -1.56
N ALA A 231 14.52 11.19 -0.53
CA ALA A 231 15.12 10.45 0.59
C ALA A 231 15.62 9.06 0.16
N ALA A 232 14.86 8.36 -0.68
CA ALA A 232 15.28 7.10 -1.29
C ALA A 232 16.59 7.29 -2.08
N GLU A 233 16.69 8.36 -2.87
CA GLU A 233 17.92 8.69 -3.59
C GLU A 233 19.12 8.97 -2.67
N ARG A 234 18.91 9.73 -1.59
CA ARG A 234 19.94 9.97 -0.57
C ARG A 234 20.39 8.70 0.15
N ALA A 235 19.47 7.76 0.36
CA ALA A 235 19.79 6.44 0.93
C ALA A 235 20.53 5.50 -0.05
N GLY A 236 20.77 5.93 -1.30
CA GLY A 236 21.46 5.14 -2.31
C GLY A 236 20.55 4.15 -3.03
N LEU A 237 19.25 4.45 -3.11
CA LEU A 237 18.35 3.88 -4.09
C LEU A 237 18.32 4.81 -5.33
N VAL A 238 17.89 4.31 -6.48
CA VAL A 238 17.72 5.12 -7.70
C VAL A 238 16.42 4.72 -8.36
N SER A 239 15.65 5.71 -8.80
CA SER A 239 14.44 5.47 -9.58
C SER A 239 14.81 4.95 -10.97
N VAL A 240 14.21 3.83 -11.35
CA VAL A 240 14.32 3.25 -12.70
C VAL A 240 13.18 3.76 -13.57
N LYS A 241 12.01 3.92 -12.98
CA LYS A 241 10.80 4.44 -13.62
C LYS A 241 9.92 5.07 -12.55
N ILE A 242 9.34 6.23 -12.86
CA ILE A 242 8.24 6.79 -12.09
C ILE A 242 7.18 7.26 -13.07
N THR A 243 5.95 6.79 -12.90
CA THR A 243 4.79 7.16 -13.69
C THR A 243 3.69 7.69 -12.78
N GLU A 244 2.89 8.62 -13.30
CA GLU A 244 1.65 9.03 -12.64
C GLU A 244 0.46 8.47 -13.40
N LYS A 245 -0.54 8.03 -12.67
CA LYS A 245 -1.73 7.42 -13.24
C LYS A 245 -2.98 7.86 -12.50
N ASP A 246 -4.08 8.12 -13.22
CA ASP A 246 -5.34 8.51 -12.57
C ASP A 246 -6.33 7.35 -12.41
N ILE A 247 -7.50 7.63 -11.82
CA ILE A 247 -8.55 6.63 -11.62
C ILE A 247 -9.25 6.15 -12.91
N GLU A 248 -8.98 6.79 -14.04
CA GLU A 248 -9.40 6.35 -15.38
C GLU A 248 -8.19 5.74 -16.13
N GLY A 249 -7.09 5.58 -15.40
CA GLY A 249 -5.70 5.31 -15.76
C GLY A 249 -5.14 5.99 -16.98
N VAL A 250 -5.53 7.23 -17.17
CA VAL A 250 -4.71 8.16 -17.94
C VAL A 250 -3.32 8.20 -17.28
N GLU A 251 -2.30 7.92 -18.07
CA GLU A 251 -0.91 8.00 -17.63
C GLU A 251 -0.29 9.34 -17.99
N ARG A 252 0.61 9.82 -17.14
CA ARG A 252 1.48 10.95 -17.43
C ARG A 252 2.85 10.79 -16.81
N GLU A 253 3.82 11.53 -17.36
CA GLU A 253 5.17 11.55 -16.82
C GLU A 253 5.20 12.15 -15.40
N TRP A 254 6.00 11.52 -14.54
CA TRP A 254 6.32 12.06 -13.24
C TRP A 254 7.09 13.37 -13.37
N VAL A 255 6.64 14.37 -12.60
CA VAL A 255 7.42 15.59 -12.35
C VAL A 255 7.49 15.84 -10.86
N ARG A 256 8.68 16.24 -10.39
CA ARG A 256 8.91 16.54 -8.98
C ARG A 256 8.03 17.70 -8.49
N ASP A 257 7.79 18.68 -9.35
CA ASP A 257 6.93 19.84 -9.08
C ASP A 257 6.07 20.13 -10.32
N ARG A 258 4.75 20.17 -10.14
CA ARG A 258 3.75 20.49 -11.18
C ARG A 258 3.13 21.89 -10.97
N GLY A 259 3.69 22.68 -10.06
CA GLY A 259 3.11 23.94 -9.60
C GLY A 259 1.89 23.72 -8.72
N GLN A 260 0.96 24.66 -8.75
CA GLN A 260 -0.28 24.55 -7.99
C GLN A 260 -1.18 23.48 -8.61
N GLU A 261 -1.39 22.40 -7.87
CA GLU A 261 -2.37 21.37 -8.22
C GLU A 261 -3.69 21.65 -7.51
N ASP A 262 -4.80 21.37 -8.18
CA ASP A 262 -6.11 21.38 -7.55
C ASP A 262 -6.18 20.24 -6.50
N PRO A 263 -6.56 20.55 -5.24
CA PRO A 263 -6.57 19.55 -4.16
C PRO A 263 -7.56 18.39 -4.35
N VAL A 264 -8.61 18.58 -5.14
CA VAL A 264 -9.59 17.54 -5.47
C VAL A 264 -9.06 16.70 -6.63
N GLU A 265 -8.67 17.35 -7.73
CA GLU A 265 -8.18 16.65 -8.92
C GLU A 265 -6.96 15.79 -8.64
N ARG A 266 -6.00 16.29 -7.83
CA ARG A 266 -4.78 15.52 -7.53
C ARG A 266 -5.05 14.20 -6.81
N LYS A 267 -6.13 14.10 -6.02
CA LYS A 267 -6.48 12.86 -5.29
C LYS A 267 -6.85 11.73 -6.24
N ARG A 268 -7.22 12.05 -7.48
CA ARG A 268 -7.48 11.08 -8.54
C ARG A 268 -6.21 10.41 -9.06
N TRP A 269 -5.03 10.96 -8.74
CA TRP A 269 -3.75 10.51 -9.28
C TRP A 269 -2.92 9.78 -8.23
N LEU A 270 -2.18 8.78 -8.72
CA LEU A 270 -1.23 7.95 -7.99
C LEU A 270 0.14 8.05 -8.67
N ALA A 271 1.20 8.19 -7.87
CA ALA A 271 2.57 8.01 -8.32
C ALA A 271 2.99 6.56 -8.11
N ILE A 272 3.56 5.96 -9.14
CA ILE A 272 4.06 4.59 -9.15
C ILE A 272 5.55 4.65 -9.49
N GLY A 273 6.39 4.33 -8.51
CA GLY A 273 7.83 4.37 -8.63
C GLY A 273 8.46 2.98 -8.47
N VAL A 274 9.42 2.66 -9.34
CA VAL A 274 10.28 1.48 -9.21
C VAL A 274 11.69 1.96 -8.88
N PHE A 275 12.24 1.50 -7.76
CA PHE A 275 13.58 1.88 -7.30
C PHE A 275 14.48 0.65 -7.15
N LYS A 276 15.78 0.83 -7.42
CA LYS A 276 16.84 -0.19 -7.23
C LYS A 276 17.99 0.38 -6.41
N HIS A 277 18.94 -0.45 -6.01
CA HIS A 277 20.22 0.03 -5.50
C HIS A 277 20.95 0.87 -6.58
N LYS A 278 21.52 2.02 -6.18
CA LYS A 278 22.22 2.95 -7.08
C LYS A 278 23.51 2.37 -7.68
N ASP A 279 24.19 1.49 -6.95
CA ASP A 279 25.45 0.89 -7.34
C ASP A 279 25.29 -0.64 -7.44
N LEU A 280 25.48 -1.18 -8.64
CA LEU A 280 25.67 -2.61 -8.90
C LEU A 280 27.07 -2.86 -9.45
#